data_AF-A0A4Q5ZM40-F1
#
_entry.id   AF-A0A4Q5ZM40-F1
#
_cell.length_a   1.000
_cell.length_b   1.000
_cell.length_c   1.000
_cell.angle_alpha   90.00
_cell.angle_beta   90.00
_cell.angle_gamma   90.00
#
_symmetry.space_group_name_H-M   'P 1'
#
loop_
_entity.id
_entity.type
_entity.pdbx_description
1 polymer ?
#
loop_
_entity_poly.entity_id
_entity_poly.type
_entity_poly.pdbx_seq_one_letter_code
_entity_poly.pdbx_strand_id
1 'polypeptide(L)'
;HLRFIYGQPYFYNTLETGTDEYTWGSSADGNFKDMDLSGVGNITPSSSRSDVLWGTAFSNINTASGIIENAAAVTSITAAQVAEARFFRAFDYFLLVQTFGGVPLDLGSGELKFNTSASRKSVRNTVPEVYSKAIFPDLIQAVADLPAAPRATGTVTKTVARLYLAKAYLTYAWWLQNPNNIPTYPASPRTDPAGKDAQYYFQQAYDIAAQGIDNPGSFGLENTFYDLHVGGNDRNKEMLLYADHTQESAFYNGAPIISGSDAEAGNGRNGAVWMVTWNYTVVRSAPNANGTGSGVSSVQREAAPSLGRPYTRMAPAIGPFLTTFADKTLDSRYDGTFATVYRANWPKGGTTNAVLYNANDLPVVPGDPIISFLEDESQTANIVYPTGASFAGKTSNNVGAGVLPGRADFVVNPLGISRIVFPNLWKMGVYRTDNGNGLGQPNATSTRPFKIAKFSELYFIAADAAVKGATTVAGKSARDLINVLRARAGKWKFSNKNNAAFVADNSAAMIAATPATIDINYILAERSR
;
A
#
# COMPACT_ATOMS: atom_id res chain seq x y z
N HIS A 1 -13.14 13.01 -5.04
CA HIS A 1 -11.71 13.10 -5.38
C HIS A 1 -10.99 11.76 -5.23
N LEU A 2 -10.40 11.43 -4.06
CA LEU A 2 -9.38 10.38 -3.93
C LEU A 2 -9.87 8.92 -4.10
N ARG A 3 -11.09 8.60 -3.69
CA ARG A 3 -11.69 7.24 -3.74
C ARG A 3 -11.75 6.61 -5.14
N PHE A 4 -11.79 7.44 -6.17
CA PHE A 4 -11.85 6.97 -7.56
C PHE A 4 -10.47 6.54 -8.10
N ILE A 5 -9.40 6.86 -7.39
CA ILE A 5 -8.01 6.50 -7.74
C ILE A 5 -7.48 5.47 -6.74
N TYR A 6 -7.58 5.75 -5.44
CA TYR A 6 -7.02 4.94 -4.37
C TYR A 6 -8.03 3.92 -3.83
N GLY A 7 -7.58 2.67 -3.66
CA GLY A 7 -8.46 1.52 -3.38
C GLY A 7 -9.05 0.88 -4.63
N GLN A 8 -8.92 1.54 -5.79
CA GLN A 8 -9.36 1.04 -7.08
C GLN A 8 -8.42 -0.10 -7.55
N PRO A 9 -8.92 -1.33 -7.74
CA PRO A 9 -8.08 -2.51 -7.97
C PRO A 9 -7.18 -2.48 -9.21
N TYR A 10 -7.67 -1.88 -10.30
CA TYR A 10 -6.99 -1.90 -11.59
C TYR A 10 -5.84 -0.90 -11.62
N PHE A 11 -6.04 0.30 -11.09
CA PHE A 11 -4.98 1.28 -10.95
C PHE A 11 -3.94 0.81 -9.92
N TYR A 12 -4.37 0.24 -8.79
CA TYR A 12 -3.46 -0.43 -7.85
C TYR A 12 -2.56 -1.46 -8.55
N ASN A 13 -3.15 -2.33 -9.39
CA ASN A 13 -2.38 -3.29 -10.20
C ASN A 13 -1.35 -2.63 -11.12
N THR A 14 -1.67 -1.48 -11.75
CA THR A 14 -0.72 -0.75 -12.61
C THR A 14 0.49 -0.18 -11.89
N LEU A 15 0.39 0.01 -10.56
CA LEU A 15 1.46 0.57 -9.74
C LEU A 15 2.36 -0.52 -9.14
N GLU A 16 1.83 -1.73 -8.97
CA GLU A 16 2.42 -2.75 -8.10
C GLU A 16 2.90 -4.01 -8.83
N THR A 17 2.12 -4.57 -9.76
CA THR A 17 2.41 -5.87 -10.40
C THR A 17 3.66 -5.88 -11.28
N GLY A 18 4.12 -4.70 -11.71
CA GLY A 18 5.35 -4.54 -12.49
C GLY A 18 6.60 -4.31 -11.65
N THR A 19 6.49 -4.33 -10.30
CA THR A 19 7.56 -4.01 -9.36
C THR A 19 8.16 -5.26 -8.71
N ASP A 20 9.07 -5.08 -7.76
CA ASP A 20 9.62 -6.13 -6.90
C ASP A 20 8.65 -6.58 -5.78
N GLU A 21 7.52 -5.90 -5.57
CA GLU A 21 6.54 -6.26 -4.54
C GLU A 21 5.56 -7.36 -5.00
N TYR A 22 5.06 -7.28 -6.23
CA TYR A 22 3.99 -8.14 -6.75
C TYR A 22 4.26 -8.66 -8.17
N THR A 23 3.59 -9.77 -8.49
CA THR A 23 3.46 -10.40 -9.82
C THR A 23 1.99 -10.79 -10.03
N TRP A 24 1.65 -11.30 -11.22
CA TRP A 24 0.32 -11.83 -11.48
C TRP A 24 -0.04 -13.03 -10.58
N GLY A 25 -1.28 -13.10 -10.11
CA GLY A 25 -1.80 -14.21 -9.30
C GLY A 25 -2.42 -15.33 -10.14
N SER A 26 -2.66 -16.51 -9.55
CA SER A 26 -3.13 -17.70 -10.28
C SER A 26 -4.45 -17.52 -11.05
N SER A 27 -5.27 -16.55 -10.66
CA SER A 27 -6.54 -16.22 -11.30
C SER A 27 -6.47 -14.92 -12.10
N ALA A 28 -5.29 -14.37 -12.40
CA ALA A 28 -5.15 -13.16 -13.19
C ALA A 28 -5.70 -13.35 -14.62
N ASP A 29 -6.50 -12.38 -15.07
CA ASP A 29 -6.83 -12.20 -16.48
C ASP A 29 -5.99 -11.06 -17.08
N GLY A 30 -6.23 -10.71 -18.34
CA GLY A 30 -5.47 -9.64 -19.03
C GLY A 30 -5.47 -8.30 -18.30
N ASN A 31 -6.51 -7.97 -17.52
CA ASN A 31 -6.54 -6.69 -16.79
C ASN A 31 -5.48 -6.59 -15.69
N PHE A 32 -4.99 -7.74 -15.20
CA PHE A 32 -3.98 -7.82 -14.16
C PHE A 32 -2.64 -8.31 -14.71
N LYS A 33 -2.69 -9.38 -15.49
CA LYS A 33 -1.50 -10.04 -16.05
C LYS A 33 -0.71 -9.13 -16.99
N ASP A 34 -1.37 -8.22 -17.72
CA ASP A 34 -0.68 -7.36 -18.68
C ASP A 34 0.27 -6.35 -18.01
N MET A 35 0.07 -6.04 -16.72
CA MET A 35 0.97 -5.17 -15.96
C MET A 35 2.21 -5.88 -15.41
N ASP A 36 2.33 -7.19 -15.60
CA ASP A 36 3.53 -7.92 -15.21
C ASP A 36 4.66 -7.67 -16.22
N LEU A 37 5.74 -7.03 -15.76
CA LEU A 37 6.87 -6.63 -16.60
C LEU A 37 7.98 -7.69 -16.67
N SER A 38 7.76 -8.91 -16.18
CA SER A 38 8.75 -10.00 -16.22
C SER A 38 8.83 -10.70 -17.59
N GLY A 39 8.31 -10.09 -18.65
CA GLY A 39 8.17 -10.67 -19.99
C GLY A 39 6.86 -11.46 -20.20
N VAL A 40 5.93 -11.42 -19.24
CA VAL A 40 4.63 -12.10 -19.33
C VAL A 40 3.52 -11.16 -19.81
N GLY A 41 3.52 -9.91 -19.34
CA GLY A 41 2.50 -8.93 -19.66
C GLY A 41 2.71 -8.28 -21.03
N ASN A 42 1.62 -7.74 -21.59
CA ASN A 42 1.62 -6.98 -22.82
C ASN A 42 0.81 -5.69 -22.65
N ILE A 43 1.48 -4.62 -22.21
CA ILE A 43 0.84 -3.32 -22.01
C ILE A 43 0.57 -2.67 -23.37
N THR A 44 -0.71 -2.48 -23.66
CA THR A 44 -1.18 -1.75 -24.85
C THR A 44 -2.08 -0.59 -24.43
N PRO A 45 -2.36 0.39 -25.32
CA PRO A 45 -3.33 1.44 -25.03
C PRO A 45 -4.74 0.92 -24.67
N SER A 46 -5.10 -0.30 -25.08
CA SER A 46 -6.40 -0.93 -24.77
C SER A 46 -6.40 -1.80 -23.51
N SER A 47 -5.25 -2.33 -23.10
CA SER A 47 -5.14 -3.15 -21.87
C SER A 47 -4.66 -2.37 -20.65
N SER A 48 -4.01 -1.22 -20.85
CA SER A 48 -3.53 -0.42 -19.73
C SER A 48 -4.68 0.16 -18.92
N ARG A 49 -4.69 -0.14 -17.62
CA ARG A 49 -5.68 0.39 -16.68
C ARG A 49 -5.30 1.74 -16.06
N SER A 50 -4.25 2.38 -16.58
CA SER A 50 -3.90 3.77 -16.24
C SER A 50 -4.94 4.78 -16.75
N ASP A 51 -5.87 4.35 -17.61
CA ASP A 51 -7.07 5.10 -18.01
C ASP A 51 -7.89 5.57 -16.79
N VAL A 52 -7.89 4.80 -15.70
CA VAL A 52 -8.54 5.15 -14.42
C VAL A 52 -8.00 6.47 -13.86
N LEU A 53 -6.67 6.62 -13.81
CA LEU A 53 -6.03 7.84 -13.35
C LEU A 53 -6.33 8.98 -14.32
N TRP A 54 -6.14 8.75 -15.62
CA TRP A 54 -6.35 9.78 -16.64
C TRP A 54 -7.77 10.36 -16.60
N GLY A 55 -8.80 9.50 -16.65
CA GLY A 55 -10.20 9.92 -16.66
C GLY A 55 -10.63 10.63 -15.38
N THR A 56 -10.10 10.20 -14.23
CA THR A 56 -10.45 10.78 -12.93
C THR A 56 -9.72 12.12 -12.69
N ALA A 57 -8.41 12.16 -12.93
CA ALA A 57 -7.56 13.29 -12.59
C ALA A 57 -7.94 14.56 -13.37
N PHE A 58 -8.21 14.49 -14.67
CA PHE A 58 -8.56 15.71 -15.43
C PHE A 58 -9.90 16.32 -15.01
N SER A 59 -10.87 15.49 -14.62
CA SER A 59 -12.14 15.98 -14.08
C SER A 59 -11.95 16.69 -12.74
N ASN A 60 -11.10 16.12 -11.88
CA ASN A 60 -10.73 16.72 -10.59
C ASN A 60 -9.94 18.03 -10.77
N ILE A 61 -8.95 18.05 -11.67
CA ILE A 61 -8.16 19.23 -12.04
C ILE A 61 -9.07 20.35 -12.51
N ASN A 62 -10.03 20.06 -13.40
CA ASN A 62 -10.97 21.07 -13.88
C ASN A 62 -11.79 21.67 -12.75
N THR A 63 -12.28 20.82 -11.83
CA THR A 63 -13.01 21.27 -10.63
C THR A 63 -12.16 22.17 -9.74
N ALA A 64 -10.90 21.79 -9.50
CA ALA A 64 -9.96 22.59 -8.72
C ALA A 64 -9.66 23.93 -9.39
N SER A 65 -9.44 23.96 -10.71
CA SER A 65 -9.27 25.21 -11.48
C SER A 65 -10.50 26.11 -11.37
N GLY A 66 -11.72 25.55 -11.41
CA GLY A 66 -12.98 26.27 -11.15
C GLY A 66 -13.02 26.95 -9.78
N ILE A 67 -12.64 26.23 -8.72
CA ILE A 67 -12.56 26.80 -7.37
C ILE A 67 -11.53 27.93 -7.33
N ILE A 68 -10.31 27.70 -7.84
CA ILE A 68 -9.22 28.67 -7.78
C ILE A 68 -9.55 29.96 -8.55
N GLU A 69 -10.16 29.83 -9.72
CA GLU A 69 -10.50 30.96 -10.59
C GLU A 69 -11.65 31.80 -10.02
N ASN A 70 -12.67 31.16 -9.43
CA ASN A 70 -13.89 31.84 -9.00
C ASN A 70 -13.94 32.18 -7.51
N ALA A 71 -13.01 31.68 -6.68
CA ALA A 71 -13.06 31.86 -5.23
C ALA A 71 -13.08 33.33 -4.80
N ALA A 72 -12.39 34.22 -5.52
CA ALA A 72 -12.35 35.65 -5.20
C ALA A 72 -13.73 36.33 -5.32
N ALA A 73 -14.65 35.76 -6.11
CA ALA A 73 -16.01 36.27 -6.26
C ALA A 73 -16.97 35.75 -5.16
N VAL A 74 -16.52 34.82 -4.31
CA VAL A 74 -17.35 34.16 -3.29
C VAL A 74 -16.76 34.42 -1.90
N THR A 75 -17.36 35.35 -1.16
CA THR A 75 -16.85 35.82 0.15
C THR A 75 -16.78 34.74 1.23
N SER A 76 -17.52 33.63 1.08
CA SER A 76 -17.52 32.52 2.04
C SER A 76 -16.37 31.51 1.84
N ILE A 77 -15.59 31.62 0.76
CA ILE A 77 -14.47 30.71 0.49
C ILE A 77 -13.19 31.30 1.10
N THR A 78 -12.58 30.56 2.03
CA THR A 78 -11.36 31.01 2.71
C THR A 78 -10.11 30.70 1.90
N ALA A 79 -9.01 31.42 2.15
CA ALA A 79 -7.70 31.12 1.56
C ALA A 79 -7.27 29.65 1.76
N ALA A 80 -7.53 29.09 2.94
CA ALA A 80 -7.28 27.67 3.22
C ALA A 80 -8.03 26.70 2.28
N GLN A 81 -9.29 26.99 1.92
CA GLN A 81 -10.07 26.15 1.00
C GLN A 81 -9.56 26.27 -0.44
N VAL A 82 -9.13 27.46 -0.86
CA VAL A 82 -8.45 27.65 -2.14
C VAL A 82 -7.12 26.89 -2.17
N ALA A 83 -6.38 26.88 -1.05
CA ALA A 83 -5.13 26.16 -0.91
C ALA A 83 -5.33 24.62 -0.95
N GLU A 84 -6.43 24.09 -0.39
CA GLU A 84 -6.83 22.69 -0.57
C GLU A 84 -7.04 22.36 -2.06
N ALA A 85 -7.72 23.24 -2.81
CA ALA A 85 -7.93 23.06 -4.26
C ALA A 85 -6.61 23.11 -5.05
N ARG A 86 -5.70 24.03 -4.72
CA ARG A 86 -4.35 24.09 -5.32
C ARG A 86 -3.56 22.82 -5.05
N PHE A 87 -3.54 22.37 -3.79
CA PHE A 87 -2.90 21.12 -3.42
C PHE A 87 -3.42 19.96 -4.28
N PHE A 88 -4.74 19.79 -4.39
CA PHE A 88 -5.30 18.68 -5.14
C PHE A 88 -5.07 18.79 -6.65
N ARG A 89 -5.05 20.00 -7.22
CA ARG A 89 -4.66 20.21 -8.62
C ARG A 89 -3.21 19.79 -8.87
N ALA A 90 -2.29 20.20 -8.00
CA ALA A 90 -0.89 19.80 -8.08
C ALA A 90 -0.69 18.30 -7.83
N PHE A 91 -1.43 17.73 -6.88
CA PHE A 91 -1.44 16.31 -6.57
C PHE A 91 -1.84 15.47 -7.78
N ASP A 92 -2.93 15.84 -8.46
CA ASP A 92 -3.41 15.13 -9.65
C ASP A 92 -2.42 15.26 -10.81
N TYR A 93 -1.86 16.46 -11.04
CA TYR A 93 -0.80 16.63 -12.03
C TYR A 93 0.48 15.86 -11.69
N PHE A 94 0.83 15.75 -10.42
CA PHE A 94 1.98 14.99 -9.97
C PHE A 94 1.81 13.49 -10.24
N LEU A 95 0.63 12.92 -9.95
CA LEU A 95 0.32 11.54 -10.34
C LEU A 95 0.38 11.35 -11.86
N LEU A 96 -0.27 12.24 -12.62
CA LEU A 96 -0.29 12.17 -14.08
C LEU A 96 1.12 12.22 -14.69
N VAL A 97 1.97 13.15 -14.24
CA VAL A 97 3.30 13.33 -14.82
C VAL A 97 4.23 12.16 -14.50
N GLN A 98 4.08 11.55 -13.32
CA GLN A 98 4.82 10.34 -12.94
C GLN A 98 4.40 9.13 -13.79
N THR A 99 3.11 9.01 -14.12
CA THR A 99 2.59 7.87 -14.89
C THR A 99 2.80 8.01 -16.40
N PHE A 100 2.63 9.22 -16.96
CA PHE A 100 2.55 9.41 -18.40
C PHE A 100 3.68 10.24 -19.01
N GLY A 101 4.52 10.88 -18.19
CA GLY A 101 5.35 12.00 -18.65
C GLY A 101 4.53 13.29 -18.77
N GLY A 102 4.98 14.26 -19.56
CA GLY A 102 4.35 15.58 -19.64
C GLY A 102 2.90 15.53 -20.14
N VAL A 103 1.95 16.23 -19.52
CA VAL A 103 0.52 16.13 -19.81
C VAL A 103 -0.08 17.50 -20.16
N PRO A 104 -1.29 17.58 -20.77
CA PRO A 104 -1.90 18.86 -21.10
C PRO A 104 -2.21 19.71 -19.86
N LEU A 105 -1.78 20.97 -19.86
CA LEU A 105 -2.17 21.98 -18.88
C LEU A 105 -3.39 22.80 -19.33
N ASP A 106 -3.65 22.83 -20.63
CA ASP A 106 -4.86 23.44 -21.22
C ASP A 106 -5.90 22.35 -21.52
N LEU A 107 -7.05 22.45 -20.87
CA LEU A 107 -8.18 21.53 -21.04
C LEU A 107 -9.22 22.04 -22.07
N GLY A 108 -8.94 23.15 -22.76
CA GLY A 108 -9.77 23.73 -23.81
C GLY A 108 -10.13 25.21 -23.61
N SER A 109 -9.77 25.80 -22.47
CA SER A 109 -10.10 27.20 -22.10
C SER A 109 -8.86 28.02 -21.70
N GLY A 110 -7.66 27.51 -21.99
CA GLY A 110 -6.37 28.09 -21.59
C GLY A 110 -5.67 27.29 -20.51
N GLU A 111 -4.35 27.49 -20.37
CA GLU A 111 -3.53 26.79 -19.37
C GLU A 111 -4.08 27.03 -17.95
N LEU A 112 -4.38 25.94 -17.24
CA LEU A 112 -4.86 25.91 -15.85
C LEU A 112 -6.17 26.68 -15.59
N LYS A 113 -6.97 26.91 -16.64
CA LYS A 113 -8.28 27.58 -16.56
C LYS A 113 -9.41 26.62 -16.31
N PHE A 114 -10.49 27.13 -15.73
CA PHE A 114 -11.74 26.38 -15.63
C PHE A 114 -12.34 26.20 -17.02
N ASN A 115 -12.50 24.94 -17.43
CA ASN A 115 -13.07 24.61 -18.72
C ASN A 115 -14.56 24.28 -18.60
N THR A 116 -15.38 25.03 -19.32
CA THR A 116 -16.83 24.81 -19.46
C THR A 116 -17.24 24.45 -20.89
N SER A 117 -16.27 24.34 -21.81
CA SER A 117 -16.51 24.13 -23.23
C SER A 117 -15.88 22.83 -23.71
N ALA A 118 -16.54 22.13 -24.62
CA ALA A 118 -15.94 20.97 -25.27
C ALA A 118 -14.86 21.41 -26.28
N SER A 119 -13.66 20.84 -26.16
CA SER A 119 -12.58 20.99 -27.14
C SER A 119 -12.22 19.63 -27.75
N ARG A 120 -11.90 19.62 -29.05
CA ARG A 120 -11.33 18.46 -29.75
C ARG A 120 -9.82 18.58 -29.95
N LYS A 121 -9.19 19.63 -29.41
CA LYS A 121 -7.75 19.89 -29.49
C LYS A 121 -7.16 19.74 -28.10
N SER A 122 -6.06 19.01 -28.00
CA SER A 122 -5.27 18.90 -26.78
C SER A 122 -3.79 18.80 -27.15
N VAL A 123 -2.95 19.53 -26.42
CA VAL A 123 -1.50 19.54 -26.61
C VAL A 123 -0.89 19.13 -25.28
N ARG A 124 0.00 18.14 -25.29
CA ARG A 124 0.73 17.74 -24.09
C ARG A 124 1.85 18.74 -23.83
N ASN A 125 1.88 19.31 -22.63
CA ASN A 125 3.07 20.03 -22.16
C ASN A 125 4.17 19.03 -21.81
N THR A 126 5.40 19.51 -21.75
CA THR A 126 6.57 18.71 -21.34
C THR A 126 6.59 18.47 -19.83
N VAL A 127 7.38 17.50 -19.36
CA VAL A 127 7.54 17.26 -17.90
C VAL A 127 8.01 18.53 -17.18
N PRO A 128 9.07 19.25 -17.62
CA PRO A 128 9.47 20.50 -16.97
C PRO A 128 8.36 21.54 -16.88
N GLU A 129 7.52 21.68 -17.91
CA GLU A 129 6.40 22.62 -17.89
C GLU A 129 5.32 22.23 -16.88
N VAL A 130 4.98 20.94 -16.77
CA VAL A 130 3.99 20.48 -15.78
C VAL A 130 4.48 20.78 -14.35
N TYR A 131 5.77 20.53 -14.07
CA TYR A 131 6.35 20.83 -12.76
C TYR A 131 6.39 22.34 -12.48
N SER A 132 6.94 23.14 -13.40
CA SER A 132 7.19 24.57 -13.21
C SER A 132 5.94 25.45 -13.28
N LYS A 133 4.96 25.11 -14.12
CA LYS A 133 3.74 25.90 -14.31
C LYS A 133 2.61 25.49 -13.36
N ALA A 134 2.52 24.21 -12.99
CA ALA A 134 1.40 23.69 -12.19
C ALA A 134 1.84 23.21 -10.80
N ILE A 135 2.69 22.18 -10.73
CA ILE A 135 2.95 21.46 -9.47
C ILE A 135 3.64 22.35 -8.44
N PHE A 136 4.79 22.95 -8.76
CA PHE A 136 5.53 23.76 -7.79
C PHE A 136 4.77 25.01 -7.34
N PRO A 137 4.20 25.85 -8.23
CA PRO A 137 3.49 27.04 -7.78
C PRO A 137 2.31 26.72 -6.87
N ASP A 138 1.51 25.70 -7.20
CA ASP A 138 0.34 25.33 -6.40
C ASP A 138 0.75 24.71 -5.05
N LEU A 139 1.77 23.86 -5.00
CA LEU A 139 2.25 23.27 -3.73
C LEU A 139 2.95 24.30 -2.84
N ILE A 140 3.74 25.23 -3.40
CA ILE A 140 4.36 26.33 -2.64
C ILE A 140 3.26 27.20 -2.01
N GLN A 141 2.25 27.59 -2.78
CA GLN A 141 1.13 28.36 -2.24
C GLN A 141 0.33 27.55 -1.21
N ALA A 142 0.13 26.26 -1.42
CA ALA A 142 -0.53 25.39 -0.45
C ALA A 142 0.23 25.32 0.88
N VAL A 143 1.58 25.24 0.86
CA VAL A 143 2.40 25.30 2.08
C VAL A 143 2.27 26.65 2.80
N ALA A 144 2.13 27.75 2.05
CA ALA A 144 1.95 29.08 2.64
C ALA A 144 0.60 29.18 3.38
N ASP A 145 -0.49 28.81 2.70
CA ASP A 145 -1.86 29.18 3.09
C ASP A 145 -2.61 28.10 3.87
N LEU A 146 -2.20 26.83 3.79
CA LEU A 146 -2.86 25.78 4.55
C LEU A 146 -2.59 25.92 6.06
N PRO A 147 -3.58 25.59 6.91
CA PRO A 147 -3.41 25.60 8.35
C PRO A 147 -2.50 24.45 8.82
N ALA A 148 -1.90 24.63 10.00
CA ALA A 148 -1.12 23.57 10.66
C ALA A 148 -2.00 22.42 11.18
N ALA A 149 -3.21 22.75 11.65
CA ALA A 149 -4.22 21.78 12.08
C ALA A 149 -5.28 21.60 10.98
N PRO A 150 -5.85 20.40 10.81
CA PRO A 150 -6.87 20.15 9.80
C PRO A 150 -8.17 20.92 10.14
N ARG A 151 -8.82 21.47 9.11
CA ARG A 151 -10.11 22.18 9.24
C ARG A 151 -11.27 21.20 9.51
N ALA A 152 -11.15 20.00 8.95
CA ALA A 152 -12.01 18.85 9.23
C ALA A 152 -11.19 17.56 9.09
N THR A 153 -11.66 16.46 9.68
CA THR A 153 -11.04 15.14 9.52
C THR A 153 -10.82 14.82 8.04
N GLY A 154 -9.57 14.49 7.68
CA GLY A 154 -9.18 14.15 6.31
C GLY A 154 -8.88 15.34 5.39
N THR A 155 -9.04 16.59 5.85
CA THR A 155 -8.62 17.77 5.08
C THR A 155 -7.09 17.94 5.08
N VAL A 156 -6.56 18.49 3.99
CA VAL A 156 -5.12 18.69 3.79
C VAL A 156 -4.62 19.80 4.72
N THR A 157 -3.43 19.60 5.28
CA THR A 157 -2.76 20.59 6.14
C THR A 157 -1.45 21.05 5.51
N LYS A 158 -0.82 22.07 6.12
CA LYS A 158 0.52 22.53 5.77
C LYS A 158 1.54 21.39 5.71
N THR A 159 1.50 20.45 6.64
CA THR A 159 2.43 19.29 6.68
C THR A 159 2.20 18.34 5.51
N VAL A 160 0.95 18.13 5.09
CA VAL A 160 0.64 17.31 3.90
C VAL A 160 1.16 17.99 2.64
N ALA A 161 0.99 19.30 2.51
CA ALA A 161 1.54 20.06 1.38
C ALA A 161 3.09 20.04 1.37
N ARG A 162 3.74 20.15 2.55
CA ARG A 162 5.21 19.98 2.66
C ARG A 162 5.65 18.61 2.16
N LEU A 163 4.97 17.54 2.57
CA LEU A 163 5.31 16.19 2.11
C LEU A 163 5.23 16.09 0.59
N TYR A 164 4.14 16.54 -0.04
CA TYR A 164 4.01 16.47 -1.49
C TYR A 164 4.95 17.42 -2.24
N LEU A 165 5.27 18.59 -1.68
CA LEU A 165 6.29 19.47 -2.24
C LEU A 165 7.68 18.82 -2.21
N ALA A 166 8.04 18.20 -1.08
CA ALA A 166 9.30 17.46 -0.97
C ALA A 166 9.35 16.26 -1.92
N LYS A 167 8.24 15.51 -2.08
CA LYS A 167 8.11 14.43 -3.08
C LYS A 167 8.29 14.96 -4.51
N ALA A 168 7.66 16.08 -4.85
CA ALA A 168 7.75 16.68 -6.16
C ALA A 168 9.19 17.13 -6.47
N TYR A 169 9.86 17.80 -5.52
CA TYR A 169 11.27 18.18 -5.67
C TYR A 169 12.19 16.96 -5.82
N LEU A 170 12.05 15.95 -4.95
CA LEU A 170 12.87 14.74 -5.03
C LEU A 170 12.68 14.01 -6.37
N THR A 171 11.44 13.86 -6.80
CA THR A 171 11.09 13.19 -8.07
C THR A 171 11.65 13.97 -9.25
N TYR A 172 11.52 15.30 -9.25
CA TYR A 172 12.03 16.14 -10.33
C TYR A 172 13.57 16.17 -10.35
N ALA A 173 14.24 16.14 -9.20
CA ALA A 173 15.69 16.01 -9.11
C ALA A 173 16.19 14.70 -9.74
N TRP A 174 15.55 13.57 -9.42
CA TRP A 174 15.84 12.28 -10.06
C TRP A 174 15.52 12.28 -11.56
N TRP A 175 14.44 12.95 -11.97
CA TRP A 175 14.12 13.13 -13.39
C TRP A 175 15.20 13.97 -14.10
N LEU A 176 15.72 15.05 -13.52
CA LEU A 176 16.80 15.82 -14.13
C LEU A 176 18.09 15.02 -14.21
N GLN A 177 18.45 14.29 -13.15
CA GLN A 177 19.68 13.50 -13.10
C GLN A 177 19.66 12.29 -14.05
N ASN A 178 18.52 11.59 -14.13
CA ASN A 178 18.27 10.47 -15.05
C ASN A 178 19.44 9.48 -15.22
N PRO A 179 19.94 8.85 -14.14
CA PRO A 179 21.14 8.01 -14.20
C PRO A 179 21.02 6.82 -15.17
N ASN A 180 19.80 6.39 -15.47
CA ASN A 180 19.51 5.23 -16.30
C ASN A 180 19.11 5.60 -17.74
N ASN A 181 19.30 6.85 -18.17
CA ASN A 181 18.97 7.32 -19.52
C ASN A 181 17.54 6.99 -19.96
N ILE A 182 16.59 7.03 -19.01
CA ILE A 182 15.18 6.72 -19.27
C ILE A 182 14.63 7.78 -20.24
N PRO A 183 13.92 7.40 -21.32
CA PRO A 183 13.29 8.36 -22.21
C PRO A 183 12.14 9.10 -21.52
N THR A 184 11.80 10.28 -22.01
CA THR A 184 10.64 11.06 -21.54
C THR A 184 9.70 11.36 -22.69
N TYR A 185 8.41 11.50 -22.40
CA TYR A 185 7.41 11.87 -23.39
C TYR A 185 6.53 13.03 -22.89
N PRO A 186 6.21 14.05 -23.71
CA PRO A 186 6.85 14.35 -24.98
C PRO A 186 8.37 14.48 -24.82
N ALA A 187 9.11 14.13 -25.88
CA ALA A 187 10.56 14.25 -25.88
C ALA A 187 10.93 15.70 -25.55
N SER A 188 11.77 15.87 -24.53
CA SER A 188 12.18 17.18 -24.03
C SER A 188 13.57 17.08 -23.41
N PRO A 189 14.38 18.17 -23.48
CA PRO A 189 15.62 18.23 -22.73
C PRO A 189 15.35 18.08 -21.23
N ARG A 190 16.23 17.39 -20.52
CA ARG A 190 16.18 17.27 -19.06
C ARG A 190 16.79 18.50 -18.39
N THR A 191 16.22 19.65 -18.72
CA THR A 191 16.63 20.96 -18.23
C THR A 191 15.43 21.64 -17.60
N ASP A 192 15.66 22.20 -16.42
CA ASP A 192 14.68 23.06 -15.76
C ASP A 192 14.55 24.41 -16.51
N PRO A 193 13.33 24.95 -16.70
CA PRO A 193 13.14 26.20 -17.43
C PRO A 193 13.78 27.42 -16.77
N ALA A 194 14.02 27.39 -15.45
CA ALA A 194 14.70 28.43 -14.69
C ALA A 194 16.21 28.14 -14.49
N GLY A 195 16.75 27.14 -15.19
CA GLY A 195 18.17 26.78 -15.16
C GLY A 195 18.62 26.10 -13.86
N LYS A 196 17.70 25.57 -13.05
CA LYS A 196 18.03 24.81 -11.85
C LYS A 196 18.44 23.37 -12.19
N ASP A 197 19.48 22.87 -11.54
CA ASP A 197 19.96 21.50 -11.74
C ASP A 197 19.34 20.51 -10.73
N ALA A 198 19.68 19.23 -10.85
CA ALA A 198 19.20 18.20 -9.93
C ALA A 198 19.65 18.46 -8.48
N GLN A 199 20.86 18.99 -8.28
CA GLN A 199 21.42 19.25 -6.95
C GLN A 199 20.61 20.29 -6.20
N TYR A 200 20.18 21.36 -6.87
CA TYR A 200 19.27 22.34 -6.32
C TYR A 200 17.98 21.68 -5.80
N TYR A 201 17.36 20.82 -6.60
CA TYR A 201 16.10 20.18 -6.22
C TYR A 201 16.27 19.09 -5.15
N PHE A 202 17.41 18.39 -5.08
CA PHE A 202 17.73 17.55 -3.93
C PHE A 202 17.82 18.39 -2.64
N GLN A 203 18.46 19.56 -2.68
CA GLN A 203 18.49 20.46 -1.52
C GLN A 203 17.08 20.91 -1.11
N GLN A 204 16.24 21.34 -2.06
CA GLN A 204 14.87 21.75 -1.75
C GLN A 204 14.03 20.60 -1.16
N ALA A 205 14.19 19.38 -1.67
CA ALA A 205 13.52 18.21 -1.11
C ALA A 205 13.95 17.96 0.34
N TYR A 206 15.26 18.05 0.64
CA TYR A 206 15.78 17.92 1.99
C TYR A 206 15.20 18.99 2.93
N ASP A 207 15.29 20.27 2.53
CA ASP A 207 14.90 21.40 3.38
C ASP A 207 13.41 21.34 3.75
N ILE A 208 12.54 21.08 2.77
CA ILE A 208 11.09 20.99 3.00
C ILE A 208 10.75 19.75 3.84
N ALA A 209 11.40 18.62 3.60
CA ALA A 209 11.18 17.41 4.38
C ALA A 209 11.62 17.59 5.85
N ALA A 210 12.82 18.14 6.07
CA ALA A 210 13.33 18.46 7.40
C ALA A 210 12.42 19.47 8.12
N GLN A 211 11.94 20.51 7.42
CA GLN A 211 10.97 21.44 7.97
C GLN A 211 9.65 20.75 8.38
N GLY A 212 9.17 19.80 7.57
CA GLY A 212 7.99 19.00 7.88
C GLY A 212 8.16 18.10 9.11
N ILE A 213 9.36 17.55 9.31
CA ILE A 213 9.71 16.78 10.51
C ILE A 213 9.71 17.68 11.75
N ASP A 214 10.32 18.85 11.67
CA ASP A 214 10.46 19.78 12.81
C ASP A 214 9.17 20.53 13.15
N ASN A 215 8.27 20.68 12.18
CA ASN A 215 7.02 21.41 12.33
C ASN A 215 5.84 20.56 11.86
N PRO A 216 5.55 19.44 12.56
CA PRO A 216 4.63 18.43 12.05
C PRO A 216 3.16 18.81 12.19
N GLY A 217 2.82 19.84 12.97
CA GLY A 217 1.43 20.14 13.33
C GLY A 217 0.89 19.03 14.23
N SER A 218 -0.27 18.46 13.88
CA SER A 218 -0.89 17.35 14.63
C SER A 218 -0.33 15.97 14.30
N PHE A 219 0.66 15.86 13.42
CA PHE A 219 1.18 14.58 12.94
C PHE A 219 2.43 14.12 13.70
N GLY A 220 2.77 12.85 13.56
CA GLY A 220 3.98 12.27 14.14
C GLY A 220 4.08 10.78 13.83
N LEU A 221 5.20 10.15 14.20
CA LEU A 221 5.34 8.69 14.05
C LEU A 221 4.52 7.95 15.11
N GLU A 222 3.91 6.85 14.69
CA GLU A 222 3.34 5.87 15.61
C GLU A 222 4.43 5.13 16.39
N ASN A 223 4.06 4.59 17.56
CA ASN A 223 5.02 3.95 18.47
C ASN A 223 5.55 2.61 17.94
N THR A 224 4.73 1.87 17.19
CA THR A 224 5.08 0.59 16.58
C THR A 224 4.52 0.51 15.17
N PHE A 225 5.07 -0.39 14.34
CA PHE A 225 4.51 -0.64 13.01
C PHE A 225 3.09 -1.25 13.06
N TYR A 226 2.75 -1.94 14.15
CA TYR A 226 1.39 -2.45 14.36
C TYR A 226 0.37 -1.32 14.55
N ASP A 227 0.67 -0.30 15.37
CA ASP A 227 -0.22 0.87 15.61
C ASP A 227 -0.56 1.57 14.29
N LEU A 228 0.42 1.62 13.39
CA LEU A 228 0.28 2.20 12.07
C LEU A 228 -0.78 1.49 11.21
N HIS A 229 -1.00 0.20 11.43
CA HIS A 229 -1.72 -0.69 10.52
C HIS A 229 -2.90 -1.46 11.11
N VAL A 230 -3.06 -1.48 12.43
CA VAL A 230 -4.20 -2.14 13.07
C VAL A 230 -5.53 -1.49 12.68
N GLY A 231 -6.54 -2.32 12.41
CA GLY A 231 -7.89 -1.86 12.12
C GLY A 231 -8.50 -1.10 13.30
N GLY A 232 -9.22 -0.02 13.01
CA GLY A 232 -9.77 0.87 14.05
C GLY A 232 -8.83 2.02 14.44
N ASN A 233 -7.53 1.91 14.15
CA ASN A 233 -6.56 3.01 14.27
C ASN A 233 -6.14 3.57 12.89
N ASP A 234 -7.10 3.65 11.95
CA ASP A 234 -6.81 3.95 10.55
C ASP A 234 -6.51 5.43 10.27
N ARG A 235 -7.02 6.34 11.10
CA ARG A 235 -6.85 7.80 10.98
C ARG A 235 -5.86 8.35 12.00
N ASN A 236 -4.81 7.56 12.27
CA ASN A 236 -3.83 7.81 13.31
C ASN A 236 -2.91 9.01 12.99
N LYS A 237 -2.09 9.41 13.97
CA LYS A 237 -1.23 10.61 13.86
C LYS A 237 -0.14 10.51 12.79
N GLU A 238 0.13 9.32 12.26
CA GLU A 238 1.08 9.15 11.17
C GLU A 238 0.42 9.26 9.79
N MET A 239 -0.91 9.19 9.69
CA MET A 239 -1.64 9.24 8.41
C MET A 239 -1.93 10.69 7.98
N LEU A 240 -1.11 11.19 7.05
CA LEU A 240 -1.22 12.55 6.49
C LEU A 240 -2.34 12.67 5.47
N LEU A 241 -2.51 11.65 4.63
CA LEU A 241 -3.53 11.61 3.59
C LEU A 241 -4.06 10.19 3.39
N TYR A 242 -5.37 10.08 3.21
CA TYR A 242 -6.06 8.83 2.94
C TYR A 242 -7.33 9.07 2.12
N ALA A 243 -7.70 8.10 1.28
CA ALA A 243 -9.05 8.05 0.71
C ALA A 243 -9.97 7.46 1.78
N ASP A 244 -10.88 8.27 2.28
CA ASP A 244 -11.66 7.90 3.45
C ASP A 244 -12.72 6.84 3.12
N HIS A 245 -12.96 5.85 3.98
CA HIS A 245 -14.05 4.87 3.85
C HIS A 245 -14.69 4.61 5.21
N THR A 246 -15.91 4.07 5.21
CA THR A 246 -16.74 3.96 6.41
C THR A 246 -17.72 2.80 6.28
N GLN A 247 -17.95 2.10 7.39
CA GLN A 247 -18.94 1.03 7.47
C GLN A 247 -20.33 1.56 7.84
N GLU A 248 -20.46 2.85 8.13
CA GLU A 248 -21.67 3.50 8.60
C GLU A 248 -22.58 3.96 7.45
N SER A 249 -22.06 4.11 6.23
CA SER A 249 -22.84 4.60 5.08
C SER A 249 -22.29 4.10 3.75
N ALA A 250 -23.15 3.45 2.95
CA ALA A 250 -22.77 2.95 1.63
C ALA A 250 -22.35 4.09 0.68
N PHE A 251 -22.99 5.25 0.81
CA PHE A 251 -22.65 6.44 0.05
C PHE A 251 -21.23 6.93 0.37
N TYR A 252 -20.90 7.06 1.66
CA TYR A 252 -19.56 7.50 2.07
C TYR A 252 -18.49 6.41 1.96
N ASN A 253 -18.89 5.14 1.88
CA ASN A 253 -17.99 4.04 1.54
C ASN A 253 -17.64 3.99 0.04
N GLY A 254 -18.51 4.52 -0.83
CA GLY A 254 -18.39 4.35 -2.28
C GLY A 254 -18.78 2.95 -2.77
N ALA A 255 -19.46 2.15 -1.95
CA ALA A 255 -19.95 0.82 -2.32
C ALA A 255 -20.91 0.25 -1.25
N PRO A 256 -21.77 -0.73 -1.62
CA PRO A 256 -22.58 -1.50 -0.70
C PRO A 256 -21.78 -2.14 0.43
N ILE A 257 -22.44 -2.20 1.59
CA ILE A 257 -21.85 -2.62 2.86
C ILE A 257 -22.27 -4.05 3.24
N ILE A 258 -23.40 -4.55 2.72
CA ILE A 258 -24.07 -5.77 3.22
C ILE A 258 -24.04 -6.94 2.22
N SER A 259 -23.90 -6.72 0.90
CA SER A 259 -23.73 -7.83 -0.05
C SER A 259 -23.34 -7.38 -1.45
N GLY A 260 -22.56 -8.23 -2.13
CA GLY A 260 -22.65 -8.39 -3.58
C GLY A 260 -21.78 -7.44 -4.40
N SER A 261 -21.17 -8.01 -5.43
CA SER A 261 -20.39 -7.34 -6.46
C SER A 261 -21.19 -6.21 -7.11
N ASP A 262 -20.89 -4.98 -6.73
CA ASP A 262 -21.04 -3.89 -7.68
C ASP A 262 -20.17 -4.18 -8.91
N ALA A 263 -20.61 -3.67 -10.06
CA ALA A 263 -19.79 -3.65 -11.26
C ALA A 263 -18.36 -3.21 -10.91
N GLU A 264 -17.37 -3.91 -11.44
CA GLU A 264 -15.98 -3.71 -11.03
C GLU A 264 -15.43 -2.29 -11.37
N ALA A 265 -16.20 -1.52 -12.13
CA ALA A 265 -15.88 -0.19 -12.62
C ALA A 265 -16.74 0.92 -11.99
N GLY A 266 -16.11 2.06 -11.68
CA GLY A 266 -16.76 3.36 -11.57
C GLY A 266 -17.33 3.79 -10.20
N ASN A 267 -17.31 2.96 -9.16
CA ASN A 267 -17.97 3.30 -7.89
C ASN A 267 -17.09 3.89 -6.77
N GLY A 268 -15.76 3.98 -6.93
CA GLY A 268 -14.89 4.54 -5.87
C GLY A 268 -14.75 3.64 -4.65
N ARG A 269 -14.96 2.33 -4.83
CA ARG A 269 -14.79 1.30 -3.79
C ARG A 269 -13.32 1.04 -3.44
N ASN A 270 -13.08 0.56 -2.22
CA ASN A 270 -11.79 0.02 -1.80
C ASN A 270 -11.75 -1.52 -1.92
N GLY A 271 -11.32 -2.00 -3.08
CA GLY A 271 -11.22 -3.43 -3.40
C GLY A 271 -9.78 -3.96 -3.53
N ALA A 272 -8.77 -3.14 -3.30
CA ALA A 272 -7.37 -3.48 -3.58
C ALA A 272 -6.89 -4.74 -2.83
N VAL A 273 -7.24 -4.88 -1.54
CA VAL A 273 -6.79 -6.02 -0.72
C VAL A 273 -7.28 -7.37 -1.24
N TRP A 274 -8.44 -7.42 -1.90
CA TRP A 274 -8.97 -8.65 -2.48
C TRP A 274 -8.05 -9.25 -3.54
N MET A 275 -7.41 -8.37 -4.33
CA MET A 275 -6.57 -8.77 -5.46
C MET A 275 -5.35 -9.57 -5.02
N VAL A 276 -4.89 -9.32 -3.80
CA VAL A 276 -3.74 -9.95 -3.13
C VAL A 276 -4.17 -10.87 -1.99
N THR A 277 -5.37 -11.45 -2.08
CA THR A 277 -5.88 -12.46 -1.13
C THR A 277 -5.96 -13.82 -1.82
N TRP A 278 -5.14 -14.78 -1.39
CA TRP A 278 -5.14 -16.14 -1.96
C TRP A 278 -6.37 -16.94 -1.52
N ASN A 279 -6.62 -18.08 -2.18
CA ASN A 279 -7.79 -18.91 -1.91
C ASN A 279 -7.61 -19.85 -0.70
N TYR A 280 -7.26 -19.31 0.47
CA TYR A 280 -7.02 -20.06 1.72
C TYR A 280 -8.20 -20.94 2.15
N THR A 281 -9.41 -20.62 1.70
CA THR A 281 -10.65 -21.32 2.09
C THR A 281 -10.76 -22.73 1.53
N VAL A 282 -9.83 -23.11 0.67
CA VAL A 282 -9.75 -24.47 0.13
C VAL A 282 -9.04 -25.44 1.06
N VAL A 283 -8.34 -24.95 2.10
CA VAL A 283 -7.65 -25.79 3.08
C VAL A 283 -8.65 -26.72 3.78
N ARG A 284 -8.25 -27.98 3.95
CA ARG A 284 -9.09 -29.01 4.56
C ARG A 284 -8.38 -29.68 5.73
N SER A 285 -9.15 -30.05 6.75
CA SER A 285 -8.74 -30.89 7.87
C SER A 285 -9.61 -32.15 7.92
N ALA A 286 -9.10 -33.23 8.50
CA ALA A 286 -9.80 -34.49 8.62
C ALA A 286 -10.83 -34.47 9.77
N PRO A 287 -12.01 -35.08 9.61
CA PRO A 287 -12.97 -35.24 10.69
C PRO A 287 -12.60 -36.37 11.67
N ASN A 288 -11.80 -37.36 11.24
CA ASN A 288 -11.48 -38.55 12.04
C ASN A 288 -10.07 -38.48 12.63
N ALA A 289 -9.90 -39.06 13.83
CA ALA A 289 -8.65 -39.03 14.61
C ALA A 289 -7.44 -39.66 13.92
N ASN A 290 -7.67 -40.54 12.96
CA ASN A 290 -6.62 -41.18 12.16
C ASN A 290 -6.29 -40.40 10.87
N GLY A 291 -6.72 -39.14 10.76
CA GLY A 291 -6.48 -38.28 9.60
C GLY A 291 -7.26 -38.67 8.34
N THR A 292 -8.37 -39.40 8.48
CA THR A 292 -9.21 -39.88 7.37
C THR A 292 -10.57 -39.20 7.31
N GLY A 293 -11.32 -39.47 6.24
CA GLY A 293 -12.68 -38.97 6.03
C GLY A 293 -12.75 -37.87 4.98
N SER A 294 -13.97 -37.42 4.69
CA SER A 294 -14.20 -36.30 3.76
C SER A 294 -13.70 -35.00 4.40
N GLY A 295 -12.84 -34.27 3.68
CA GLY A 295 -12.19 -33.08 4.21
C GLY A 295 -13.17 -31.98 4.60
N VAL A 296 -12.96 -31.41 5.79
CA VAL A 296 -13.77 -30.33 6.35
C VAL A 296 -13.05 -29.00 6.10
N SER A 297 -13.77 -27.98 5.64
CA SER A 297 -13.24 -26.62 5.49
C SER A 297 -12.99 -26.01 6.87
N SER A 298 -11.73 -26.04 7.31
CA SER A 298 -11.32 -25.60 8.64
C SER A 298 -11.10 -24.09 8.75
N VAL A 299 -10.87 -23.41 7.63
CA VAL A 299 -10.74 -21.95 7.55
C VAL A 299 -11.80 -21.37 6.61
N GLN A 300 -12.61 -20.47 7.15
CA GLN A 300 -13.77 -19.83 6.53
C GLN A 300 -13.45 -18.38 6.18
N ARG A 301 -14.17 -17.84 5.18
CA ARG A 301 -14.07 -16.43 4.80
C ARG A 301 -14.66 -15.57 5.89
N GLU A 302 -13.82 -14.76 6.52
CA GLU A 302 -14.25 -13.85 7.58
C GLU A 302 -13.81 -12.42 7.24
N ALA A 303 -14.65 -11.43 7.58
CA ALA A 303 -14.32 -10.01 7.48
C ALA A 303 -13.36 -9.58 8.59
N ALA A 304 -12.15 -10.15 8.62
CA ALA A 304 -11.11 -9.88 9.60
C ALA A 304 -9.76 -9.54 8.93
N PRO A 305 -8.81 -8.88 9.62
CA PRO A 305 -7.56 -8.41 9.00
C PRO A 305 -6.70 -9.49 8.32
N SER A 306 -6.67 -10.71 8.87
CA SER A 306 -5.91 -11.82 8.27
C SER A 306 -6.63 -12.53 7.12
N LEU A 307 -7.93 -12.26 6.97
CA LEU A 307 -8.87 -12.98 6.11
C LEU A 307 -9.59 -11.97 5.19
N GLY A 308 -10.66 -12.40 4.53
CA GLY A 308 -11.42 -11.59 3.58
C GLY A 308 -11.75 -12.37 2.32
N ARG A 309 -12.28 -11.66 1.30
CA ARG A 309 -12.60 -12.23 -0.01
C ARG A 309 -11.35 -12.63 -0.79
N PRO A 310 -11.16 -13.92 -1.10
CA PRO A 310 -10.14 -14.34 -2.04
C PRO A 310 -10.47 -13.85 -3.45
N TYR A 311 -9.54 -13.14 -4.07
CA TYR A 311 -9.60 -12.83 -5.50
C TYR A 311 -8.19 -12.73 -6.08
N THR A 312 -7.50 -13.87 -6.16
CA THR A 312 -6.09 -14.08 -6.53
C THR A 312 -5.67 -13.53 -7.91
N ARG A 313 -5.80 -12.22 -8.13
CA ARG A 313 -5.44 -11.53 -9.37
C ARG A 313 -3.99 -11.06 -9.35
N MET A 314 -3.46 -10.78 -8.16
CA MET A 314 -2.07 -10.45 -7.88
C MET A 314 -1.53 -11.42 -6.84
N ALA A 315 -0.22 -11.63 -6.82
CA ALA A 315 0.48 -12.40 -5.81
C ALA A 315 1.79 -11.69 -5.45
N PRO A 316 2.25 -11.71 -4.20
CA PRO A 316 3.54 -11.14 -3.86
C PRO A 316 4.67 -11.85 -4.63
N ALA A 317 5.71 -11.10 -5.00
CA ALA A 317 6.94 -11.72 -5.46
C ALA A 317 7.61 -12.49 -4.31
N ILE A 318 8.64 -13.29 -4.62
CA ILE A 318 9.37 -14.05 -3.58
C ILE A 318 10.31 -13.15 -2.75
N GLY A 319 10.78 -12.05 -3.34
CA GLY A 319 11.72 -11.09 -2.73
C GLY A 319 11.27 -10.56 -1.36
N PRO A 320 10.02 -10.12 -1.18
CA PRO A 320 9.48 -9.75 0.12
C PRO A 320 9.78 -10.75 1.25
N PHE A 321 9.68 -12.05 0.99
CA PHE A 321 9.82 -13.09 2.01
C PHE A 321 11.26 -13.53 2.27
N LEU A 322 12.14 -13.44 1.27
CA LEU A 322 13.52 -13.93 1.37
C LEU A 322 14.55 -12.83 1.59
N THR A 323 14.36 -11.65 1.00
CA THR A 323 15.38 -10.60 0.93
C THR A 323 14.95 -9.28 1.57
N THR A 324 13.71 -8.84 1.32
CA THR A 324 13.24 -7.53 1.82
C THR A 324 13.11 -7.57 3.34
N PHE A 325 12.36 -8.56 3.86
CA PHE A 325 12.26 -8.84 5.30
C PHE A 325 13.25 -9.95 5.69
N ALA A 326 14.55 -9.64 5.61
CA ALA A 326 15.62 -10.57 5.95
C ALA A 326 15.62 -10.91 7.46
N ASP A 327 15.51 -9.90 8.31
CA ASP A 327 15.33 -10.08 9.77
C ASP A 327 13.84 -10.06 10.09
N LYS A 328 13.31 -11.17 10.59
CA LYS A 328 11.91 -11.31 11.02
C LYS A 328 11.77 -11.45 12.54
N THR A 329 12.90 -11.43 13.26
CA THR A 329 12.96 -11.60 14.70
C THR A 329 13.02 -10.25 15.39
N LEU A 330 13.92 -9.37 14.95
CA LEU A 330 14.08 -8.04 15.54
C LEU A 330 13.15 -7.02 14.87
N ASP A 331 12.90 -7.16 13.58
CA ASP A 331 12.05 -6.25 12.79
C ASP A 331 10.58 -6.69 12.80
N SER A 332 9.72 -5.86 13.40
CA SER A 332 8.27 -6.10 13.52
C SER A 332 7.50 -5.96 12.20
N ARG A 333 8.11 -5.38 11.16
CA ARG A 333 7.38 -5.01 9.95
C ARG A 333 6.89 -6.22 9.16
N TYR A 334 7.59 -7.34 9.21
CA TYR A 334 7.17 -8.57 8.52
C TYR A 334 5.83 -9.08 9.09
N ASP A 335 5.77 -9.29 10.41
CA ASP A 335 4.57 -9.73 11.11
C ASP A 335 3.44 -8.69 11.01
N GLY A 336 3.78 -7.40 11.11
CA GLY A 336 2.83 -6.31 10.91
C GLY A 336 2.36 -6.12 9.46
N THR A 337 2.96 -6.80 8.48
CA THR A 337 2.60 -6.71 7.06
C THR A 337 1.74 -7.89 6.61
N PHE A 338 2.14 -9.11 6.97
CA PHE A 338 1.58 -10.34 6.41
C PHE A 338 0.77 -11.14 7.43
N ALA A 339 -0.30 -11.78 6.96
CA ALA A 339 -0.98 -12.84 7.69
C ALA A 339 -0.31 -14.18 7.36
N THR A 340 0.55 -14.64 8.26
CA THR A 340 1.35 -15.87 8.08
C THR A 340 0.74 -17.10 8.72
N VAL A 341 -0.34 -16.96 9.51
CA VAL A 341 -1.03 -18.07 10.18
C VAL A 341 -2.53 -17.97 9.93
N TYR A 342 -3.10 -19.05 9.42
CA TYR A 342 -4.54 -19.17 9.19
C TYR A 342 -5.12 -20.09 10.24
N ARG A 343 -6.07 -19.55 11.00
CA ARG A 343 -6.60 -20.19 12.20
C ARG A 343 -7.99 -20.77 11.94
N ALA A 344 -8.27 -21.82 12.67
CA ALA A 344 -9.55 -22.52 12.72
C ALA A 344 -10.71 -21.58 13.06
N ASN A 345 -11.70 -21.46 12.18
CA ASN A 345 -12.95 -20.73 12.45
C ASN A 345 -14.18 -21.43 11.86
N TRP A 346 -14.09 -22.73 11.57
CA TRP A 346 -15.18 -23.53 10.99
C TRP A 346 -16.54 -23.45 11.70
N PRO A 347 -16.65 -23.27 13.04
CA PRO A 347 -17.96 -23.17 13.67
C PRO A 347 -18.74 -21.94 13.21
N LYS A 348 -18.03 -20.84 12.85
CA LYS A 348 -18.66 -19.64 12.27
C LYS A 348 -19.30 -19.91 10.90
N GLY A 349 -18.84 -20.93 10.20
CA GLY A 349 -19.41 -21.42 8.94
C GLY A 349 -20.46 -22.53 9.10
N GLY A 350 -20.86 -22.87 10.32
CA GLY A 350 -21.89 -23.88 10.61
C GLY A 350 -21.37 -25.31 10.81
N THR A 351 -20.07 -25.56 10.70
CA THR A 351 -19.49 -26.88 11.02
C THR A 351 -19.51 -27.12 12.52
N THR A 352 -20.13 -28.20 12.97
CA THR A 352 -20.37 -28.48 14.41
C THR A 352 -19.29 -29.33 15.09
N ASN A 353 -18.28 -29.80 14.34
CA ASN A 353 -17.17 -30.56 14.91
C ASN A 353 -16.48 -29.79 16.05
N ALA A 354 -16.40 -30.39 17.23
CA ALA A 354 -15.66 -29.83 18.37
C ALA A 354 -14.13 -29.90 18.13
N VAL A 355 -13.68 -30.96 17.45
CA VAL A 355 -12.28 -31.22 17.12
C VAL A 355 -12.21 -31.66 15.66
N LEU A 356 -11.20 -31.17 14.95
CA LEU A 356 -10.74 -31.73 13.67
C LEU A 356 -9.29 -32.22 13.83
N TYR A 357 -8.79 -32.95 12.85
CA TYR A 357 -7.44 -33.50 12.86
C TYR A 357 -6.68 -33.01 11.63
N ASN A 358 -5.46 -32.53 11.84
CA ASN A 358 -4.75 -31.76 10.83
C ASN A 358 -3.38 -32.38 10.53
N ALA A 359 -2.27 -31.62 10.56
CA ALA A 359 -0.96 -32.22 10.34
C ALA A 359 -0.63 -33.27 11.41
N ASN A 360 0.06 -34.34 11.00
CA ASN A 360 0.43 -35.48 11.86
C ASN A 360 -0.75 -36.14 12.59
N ASP A 361 -1.97 -36.03 12.04
CA ASP A 361 -3.21 -36.51 12.66
C ASP A 361 -3.47 -35.92 14.05
N LEU A 362 -2.86 -34.78 14.37
CA LEU A 362 -3.02 -34.15 15.68
C LEU A 362 -4.32 -33.36 15.75
N PRO A 363 -4.98 -33.34 16.93
CA PRO A 363 -6.23 -32.63 17.12
C PRO A 363 -6.01 -31.11 17.06
N VAL A 364 -6.98 -30.40 16.48
CA VAL A 364 -7.08 -28.94 16.46
C VAL A 364 -8.50 -28.51 16.84
N VAL A 365 -8.62 -27.40 17.54
CA VAL A 365 -9.90 -26.77 17.96
C VAL A 365 -10.05 -25.37 17.35
N PRO A 366 -11.25 -24.75 17.38
CA PRO A 366 -11.44 -23.38 16.90
C PRO A 366 -10.46 -22.41 17.56
N GLY A 367 -9.78 -21.58 16.76
CA GLY A 367 -8.69 -20.69 17.17
C GLY A 367 -7.26 -21.24 16.92
N ASP A 368 -7.10 -22.55 16.80
CA ASP A 368 -5.79 -23.17 16.56
C ASP A 368 -5.26 -22.87 15.14
N PRO A 369 -3.93 -22.81 14.96
CA PRO A 369 -3.32 -22.77 13.63
C PRO A 369 -3.71 -24.00 12.79
N ILE A 370 -4.11 -23.76 11.54
CA ILE A 370 -4.40 -24.80 10.55
C ILE A 370 -3.30 -24.89 9.50
N ILE A 371 -2.83 -23.73 9.04
CA ILE A 371 -1.70 -23.64 8.13
C ILE A 371 -0.86 -22.40 8.48
N SER A 372 0.45 -22.57 8.49
CA SER A 372 1.42 -21.50 8.76
C SER A 372 2.49 -21.42 7.68
N PHE A 373 2.85 -20.19 7.33
CA PHE A 373 4.04 -19.89 6.55
C PHE A 373 5.24 -19.77 7.51
N LEU A 374 6.30 -20.53 7.24
CA LEU A 374 7.52 -20.48 8.06
C LEU A 374 8.28 -19.17 7.79
N GLU A 375 9.01 -18.69 8.80
CA GLU A 375 9.75 -17.41 8.72
C GLU A 375 11.05 -17.54 7.93
N ASP A 376 11.63 -18.74 7.91
CA ASP A 376 12.88 -19.06 7.24
C ASP A 376 12.88 -20.50 6.72
N GLU A 377 14.00 -20.86 6.09
CA GLU A 377 14.23 -22.16 5.46
C GLU A 377 15.00 -23.14 6.36
N SER A 378 15.22 -22.82 7.64
CA SER A 378 16.01 -23.65 8.56
C SER A 378 15.42 -25.05 8.76
N GLN A 379 14.11 -25.19 8.58
CA GLN A 379 13.38 -26.45 8.74
C GLN A 379 13.16 -27.21 7.43
N THR A 380 13.68 -26.74 6.28
CA THR A 380 13.40 -27.34 4.96
C THR A 380 13.61 -28.85 4.93
N ALA A 381 14.72 -29.34 5.50
CA ALA A 381 15.06 -30.77 5.52
C ALA A 381 14.10 -31.63 6.37
N ASN A 382 13.34 -31.02 7.27
CA ASN A 382 12.41 -31.69 8.18
C ASN A 382 10.97 -31.71 7.66
N ILE A 383 10.67 -30.97 6.59
CA ILE A 383 9.32 -30.89 6.03
C ILE A 383 9.05 -32.12 5.18
N VAL A 384 7.96 -32.84 5.49
CA VAL A 384 7.47 -33.93 4.66
C VAL A 384 6.29 -33.40 3.83
N TYR A 385 6.40 -33.49 2.50
CA TYR A 385 5.34 -33.10 1.57
C TYR A 385 4.51 -34.30 1.10
N PRO A 386 3.22 -34.11 0.81
CA PRO A 386 2.40 -35.17 0.21
C PRO A 386 2.89 -35.52 -1.20
N THR A 387 2.73 -36.77 -1.62
CA THR A 387 2.93 -37.18 -3.01
C THR A 387 1.61 -37.02 -3.76
N GLY A 388 1.53 -36.07 -4.70
CA GLY A 388 0.28 -35.72 -5.36
C GLY A 388 -0.65 -34.90 -4.46
N ALA A 389 -1.95 -35.23 -4.43
CA ALA A 389 -2.95 -34.40 -3.75
C ALA A 389 -3.03 -34.63 -2.23
N SER A 390 -2.55 -35.75 -1.68
CA SER A 390 -2.69 -36.09 -0.26
C SER A 390 -1.55 -36.98 0.24
N PHE A 391 -1.38 -37.07 1.57
CA PHE A 391 -0.61 -38.15 2.18
C PHE A 391 -1.35 -39.48 1.98
N ALA A 392 -0.61 -40.59 1.84
CA ALA A 392 -1.18 -41.89 1.54
C ALA A 392 -2.22 -42.30 2.61
N GLY A 393 -3.45 -42.58 2.17
CA GLY A 393 -4.55 -42.97 3.05
C GLY A 393 -5.10 -41.85 3.95
N LYS A 394 -4.71 -40.59 3.73
CA LYS A 394 -5.12 -39.43 4.54
C LYS A 394 -5.99 -38.47 3.75
N THR A 395 -6.79 -37.69 4.47
CA THR A 395 -7.51 -36.54 3.92
C THR A 395 -6.52 -35.54 3.30
N SER A 396 -6.79 -35.11 2.07
CA SER A 396 -6.01 -34.05 1.41
C SER A 396 -6.13 -32.72 2.16
N ASN A 397 -5.02 -31.99 2.34
CA ASN A 397 -5.06 -30.59 2.79
C ASN A 397 -5.43 -29.60 1.67
N ASN A 398 -5.55 -30.11 0.43
CA ASN A 398 -6.01 -29.42 -0.78
C ASN A 398 -5.11 -28.27 -1.28
N VAL A 399 -3.98 -28.03 -0.62
CA VAL A 399 -3.04 -26.94 -0.96
C VAL A 399 -1.61 -27.44 -1.16
N GLY A 400 -1.36 -28.74 -0.99
CA GLY A 400 -0.04 -29.33 -1.13
C GLY A 400 0.95 -28.94 -0.02
N ALA A 401 0.45 -28.40 1.09
CA ALA A 401 1.30 -27.98 2.21
C ALA A 401 1.96 -29.19 2.90
N GLY A 402 3.15 -28.97 3.45
CA GLY A 402 3.90 -30.01 4.15
C GLY A 402 3.48 -30.18 5.61
N VAL A 403 4.10 -31.16 6.26
CA VAL A 403 4.02 -31.38 7.71
C VAL A 403 5.41 -31.33 8.33
N LEU A 404 5.51 -30.83 9.56
CA LEU A 404 6.70 -30.91 10.40
C LEU A 404 6.37 -31.82 11.60
N PRO A 405 7.28 -32.72 12.02
CA PRO A 405 7.03 -33.60 13.16
C PRO A 405 6.57 -32.84 14.41
N GLY A 406 5.51 -33.34 15.07
CA GLY A 406 4.98 -32.77 16.32
C GLY A 406 4.12 -31.51 16.19
N ARG A 407 3.91 -30.98 14.97
CA ARG A 407 3.03 -29.83 14.72
C ARG A 407 1.66 -30.25 14.26
N ALA A 408 0.62 -29.62 14.80
CA ALA A 408 -0.76 -29.87 14.36
C ALA A 408 -1.11 -29.07 13.09
N ASP A 409 -0.39 -28.00 12.78
CA ASP A 409 -0.64 -27.19 11.58
C ASP A 409 0.17 -27.65 10.37
N PHE A 410 -0.41 -27.52 9.18
CA PHE A 410 0.33 -27.66 7.93
C PHE A 410 1.31 -26.50 7.76
N VAL A 411 2.40 -26.73 7.04
CA VAL A 411 3.43 -25.71 6.87
C VAL A 411 3.74 -25.44 5.41
N VAL A 412 3.98 -24.18 5.12
CA VAL A 412 4.51 -23.71 3.83
C VAL A 412 5.88 -23.11 4.09
N ASN A 413 6.91 -23.71 3.50
CA ASN A 413 8.25 -23.14 3.48
C ASN A 413 8.27 -21.82 2.70
N PRO A 414 9.15 -20.84 3.00
CA PRO A 414 9.27 -19.63 2.19
C PRO A 414 9.40 -19.91 0.68
N LEU A 415 10.20 -20.90 0.26
CA LEU A 415 10.31 -21.29 -1.15
C LEU A 415 9.09 -22.03 -1.70
N GLY A 416 8.17 -22.47 -0.84
CA GLY A 416 6.87 -23.01 -1.23
C GLY A 416 5.82 -21.94 -1.54
N ILE A 417 6.11 -20.67 -1.28
CA ILE A 417 5.24 -19.55 -1.68
C ILE A 417 5.16 -19.50 -3.19
N SER A 418 3.94 -19.39 -3.72
CA SER A 418 3.65 -19.42 -5.14
C SER A 418 2.55 -18.44 -5.50
N ARG A 419 2.21 -18.32 -6.79
CA ARG A 419 1.06 -17.53 -7.26
C ARG A 419 -0.31 -18.09 -6.82
N ILE A 420 -0.33 -19.27 -6.20
CA ILE A 420 -1.55 -19.97 -5.73
C ILE A 420 -1.67 -19.87 -4.20
N VAL A 421 -0.55 -20.02 -3.48
CA VAL A 421 -0.48 -20.09 -2.01
C VAL A 421 0.57 -19.10 -1.52
N PHE A 422 0.13 -18.05 -0.82
CA PHE A 422 1.00 -16.98 -0.31
C PHE A 422 0.36 -16.30 0.91
N PRO A 423 1.14 -15.65 1.79
CA PRO A 423 0.57 -14.88 2.91
C PRO A 423 -0.32 -13.72 2.44
N ASN A 424 -1.50 -13.57 3.04
CA ASN A 424 -2.36 -12.39 2.79
C ASN A 424 -1.71 -11.11 3.36
N LEU A 425 -2.14 -9.95 2.86
CA LEU A 425 -1.70 -8.65 3.34
C LEU A 425 -2.50 -8.17 4.56
N TRP A 426 -2.02 -8.45 5.76
CA TRP A 426 -2.67 -8.02 7.02
C TRP A 426 -2.77 -6.50 7.15
N LYS A 427 -1.73 -5.77 6.73
CA LYS A 427 -1.66 -4.29 6.88
C LYS A 427 -2.74 -3.51 6.12
N MET A 428 -3.35 -4.13 5.10
CA MET A 428 -4.50 -3.63 4.34
C MET A 428 -5.77 -4.47 4.54
N GLY A 429 -5.70 -5.49 5.41
CA GLY A 429 -6.78 -6.41 5.72
C GLY A 429 -8.05 -5.68 6.16
N VAL A 430 -9.20 -6.31 5.95
CA VAL A 430 -10.49 -5.70 6.29
C VAL A 430 -10.67 -5.59 7.81
N TYR A 431 -11.37 -4.56 8.27
CA TYR A 431 -11.74 -4.40 9.67
C TYR A 431 -13.12 -3.79 9.76
N ARG A 432 -14.01 -4.43 10.53
CA ARG A 432 -15.38 -4.00 10.76
C ARG A 432 -15.81 -4.36 12.17
N THR A 433 -16.66 -3.52 12.77
CA THR A 433 -17.18 -3.76 14.13
C THR A 433 -18.57 -4.36 14.12
N ASP A 434 -19.23 -4.46 12.96
CA ASP A 434 -20.60 -4.94 12.81
C ASP A 434 -20.69 -6.45 12.47
N ASN A 435 -19.58 -7.18 12.57
CA ASN A 435 -19.53 -8.62 12.28
C ASN A 435 -20.14 -9.50 13.39
N GLY A 436 -20.32 -8.97 14.60
CA GLY A 436 -20.71 -9.75 15.78
C GLY A 436 -19.77 -10.95 15.99
N ASN A 437 -20.35 -12.13 16.26
CA ASN A 437 -19.61 -13.38 16.44
C ASN A 437 -19.51 -14.24 15.17
N GLY A 438 -20.09 -13.77 14.05
CA GLY A 438 -20.16 -14.51 12.79
C GLY A 438 -18.97 -14.26 11.87
N LEU A 439 -19.12 -14.69 10.61
CA LEU A 439 -18.14 -14.43 9.54
C LEU A 439 -18.14 -12.97 9.05
N GLY A 440 -19.15 -12.19 9.41
CA GLY A 440 -19.31 -10.82 8.92
C GLY A 440 -19.63 -10.77 7.43
N GLN A 441 -19.18 -9.68 6.78
CA GLN A 441 -19.36 -9.45 5.33
C GLN A 441 -18.04 -9.57 4.56
N PRO A 442 -17.46 -10.79 4.43
CA PRO A 442 -16.14 -10.97 3.84
C PRO A 442 -16.07 -10.57 2.36
N ASN A 443 -17.22 -10.55 1.67
CA ASN A 443 -17.33 -10.17 0.27
C ASN A 443 -17.62 -8.68 0.05
N ALA A 444 -17.88 -7.91 1.12
CA ALA A 444 -18.06 -6.47 1.05
C ALA A 444 -16.70 -5.76 0.91
N THR A 445 -16.73 -4.62 0.24
CA THR A 445 -15.53 -3.80 0.01
C THR A 445 -14.96 -3.33 1.34
N SER A 446 -13.64 -3.07 1.38
CA SER A 446 -13.00 -2.63 2.61
C SER A 446 -13.59 -1.28 3.02
N THR A 447 -14.10 -1.22 4.24
CA THR A 447 -14.60 0.02 4.87
C THR A 447 -13.48 0.80 5.57
N ARG A 448 -12.24 0.30 5.50
CA ARG A 448 -11.08 1.02 6.02
C ARG A 448 -10.63 2.08 5.02
N PRO A 449 -10.23 3.28 5.49
CA PRO A 449 -9.55 4.25 4.64
C PRO A 449 -8.37 3.64 3.89
N PHE A 450 -8.22 3.99 2.61
CA PHE A 450 -7.02 3.63 1.85
C PHE A 450 -5.92 4.64 2.17
N LYS A 451 -4.79 4.15 2.72
CA LYS A 451 -3.67 4.99 3.16
C LYS A 451 -2.88 5.49 1.94
N ILE A 452 -2.64 6.80 1.87
CA ILE A 452 -1.99 7.44 0.70
C ILE A 452 -0.64 8.04 1.08
N ALA A 453 -0.56 8.73 2.22
CA ALA A 453 0.65 9.41 2.64
C ALA A 453 0.89 9.28 4.15
N LYS A 454 2.11 8.89 4.53
CA LYS A 454 2.54 8.70 5.92
C LYS A 454 3.59 9.71 6.34
N PHE A 455 3.60 10.08 7.62
CA PHE A 455 4.57 11.04 8.17
C PHE A 455 6.01 10.53 8.03
N SER A 456 6.21 9.21 8.13
CA SER A 456 7.52 8.57 7.94
C SER A 456 8.16 8.85 6.59
N GLU A 457 7.38 9.19 5.55
CA GLU A 457 7.92 9.47 4.23
C GLU A 457 8.78 10.73 4.19
N LEU A 458 8.56 11.70 5.09
CA LEU A 458 9.45 12.86 5.21
C LEU A 458 10.88 12.44 5.58
N TYR A 459 11.03 11.44 6.45
CA TYR A 459 12.35 10.92 6.85
C TYR A 459 13.05 10.25 5.67
N PHE A 460 12.32 9.45 4.88
CA PHE A 460 12.86 8.82 3.69
C PHE A 460 13.27 9.84 2.62
N ILE A 461 12.43 10.86 2.38
CA ILE A 461 12.74 11.90 1.38
C ILE A 461 13.97 12.71 1.79
N ALA A 462 14.07 13.11 3.07
CA ALA A 462 15.24 13.80 3.58
C ALA A 462 16.50 12.91 3.53
N ALA A 463 16.38 11.62 3.85
CA ALA A 463 17.52 10.71 3.78
C ALA A 463 18.01 10.50 2.33
N ASP A 464 17.08 10.35 1.38
CA ASP A 464 17.39 10.18 -0.06
C ASP A 464 18.12 11.42 -0.58
N ALA A 465 17.55 12.61 -0.35
CA ALA A 465 18.16 13.87 -0.72
C ALA A 465 19.56 14.08 -0.09
N ALA A 466 19.75 13.69 1.17
CA ALA A 466 21.04 13.75 1.85
C ALA A 466 22.08 12.83 1.19
N VAL A 467 21.72 11.58 0.84
CA VAL A 467 22.59 10.67 0.07
C VAL A 467 22.94 11.25 -1.30
N LYS A 468 22.03 12.02 -1.89
CA LYS A 468 22.23 12.72 -3.16
C LYS A 468 22.99 14.04 -3.03
N GLY A 469 23.52 14.35 -1.85
CA GLY A 469 24.44 15.46 -1.63
C GLY A 469 23.79 16.73 -1.11
N ALA A 470 22.52 16.69 -0.68
CA ALA A 470 21.94 17.83 0.04
C ALA A 470 22.75 18.10 1.33
N THR A 471 22.98 19.38 1.61
CA THR A 471 23.61 19.84 2.84
C THR A 471 22.68 19.54 4.01
N THR A 472 23.15 18.70 4.93
CA THR A 472 22.35 18.24 6.07
C THR A 472 22.47 19.18 7.27
N VAL A 473 21.46 19.17 8.13
CA VAL A 473 21.50 19.82 9.44
C VAL A 473 21.88 18.80 10.52
N ALA A 474 22.45 19.29 11.63
CA ALA A 474 22.89 18.45 12.73
C ALA A 474 21.78 17.52 13.24
N GLY A 475 22.09 16.23 13.42
CA GLY A 475 21.15 15.20 13.86
C GLY A 475 20.14 14.74 12.80
N LYS A 476 20.27 15.19 11.54
CA LYS A 476 19.44 14.76 10.40
C LYS A 476 20.30 14.33 9.21
N SER A 477 21.42 13.63 9.46
CA SER A 477 22.09 12.89 8.39
C SER A 477 21.16 11.80 7.84
N ALA A 478 21.47 11.25 6.67
CA ALA A 478 20.70 10.12 6.11
C ALA A 478 20.60 8.96 7.12
N ARG A 479 21.69 8.67 7.84
CA ARG A 479 21.72 7.64 8.88
C ARG A 479 20.83 7.98 10.08
N ASP A 480 20.88 9.21 10.57
CA ASP A 480 20.05 9.64 11.71
C ASP A 480 18.57 9.51 11.39
N LEU A 481 18.16 9.97 10.20
CA LEU A 481 16.78 9.91 9.73
C LEU A 481 16.27 8.47 9.60
N ILE A 482 17.07 7.57 9.01
CA ILE A 482 16.70 6.16 8.87
C ILE A 482 16.70 5.44 10.22
N ASN A 483 17.61 5.79 11.14
CA ASN A 483 17.63 5.23 12.49
C ASN A 483 16.34 5.50 13.27
N VAL A 484 15.68 6.65 13.07
CA VAL A 484 14.37 6.91 13.68
C VAL A 484 13.35 5.86 13.25
N LEU A 485 13.30 5.53 11.96
CA LEU A 485 12.36 4.56 11.41
C LEU A 485 12.71 3.12 11.80
N ARG A 486 14.01 2.77 11.79
CA ARG A 486 14.51 1.46 12.21
C ARG A 486 14.28 1.23 13.71
N ALA A 487 14.40 2.26 14.54
CA ALA A 487 14.08 2.17 15.96
C ALA A 487 12.62 1.79 16.19
N ARG A 488 11.67 2.41 15.47
CA ARG A 488 10.25 2.04 15.50
C ARG A 488 10.01 0.63 14.98
N ALA A 489 10.68 0.25 13.89
CA ALA A 489 10.57 -1.10 13.32
C ALA A 489 10.97 -2.20 14.32
N GLY A 490 11.90 -1.91 15.24
CA GLY A 490 12.30 -2.83 16.31
C GLY A 490 11.30 -3.01 17.45
N LYS A 491 10.18 -2.26 17.47
CA LYS A 491 9.23 -2.27 18.59
C LYS A 491 7.99 -3.09 18.27
N TRP A 492 7.65 -3.97 19.21
CA TRP A 492 6.47 -4.81 19.17
C TRP A 492 5.51 -4.47 20.30
N LYS A 493 4.21 -4.62 20.02
CA LYS A 493 3.14 -4.66 21.04
C LYS A 493 2.20 -5.86 20.89
N PHE A 494 2.19 -6.46 19.70
CA PHE A 494 1.31 -7.53 19.30
C PHE A 494 2.00 -8.37 18.23
N SER A 495 1.80 -9.69 18.27
CA SER A 495 2.23 -10.60 17.21
C SER A 495 1.01 -11.09 16.44
N ASN A 496 0.93 -10.74 15.16
CA ASN A 496 -0.10 -11.20 14.24
C ASN A 496 -0.01 -12.71 14.03
N LYS A 497 1.19 -13.26 13.90
CA LYS A 497 1.45 -14.71 13.82
C LYS A 497 0.82 -15.44 15.00
N ASN A 498 1.09 -14.99 16.21
CA ASN A 498 0.58 -15.64 17.43
C ASN A 498 -0.85 -15.20 17.79
N ASN A 499 -1.36 -14.16 17.15
CA ASN A 499 -2.63 -13.50 17.48
C ASN A 499 -2.73 -13.16 18.99
N ALA A 500 -1.66 -12.59 19.54
CA ALA A 500 -1.53 -12.31 20.96
C ALA A 500 -0.70 -11.06 21.23
N ALA A 501 -0.91 -10.44 22.39
CA ALA A 501 -0.05 -9.38 22.88
C ALA A 501 1.40 -9.88 22.97
N PHE A 502 2.33 -9.09 22.45
CA PHE A 502 3.75 -9.39 22.46
C PHE A 502 4.52 -8.08 22.51
N VAL A 503 5.14 -7.79 23.65
CA VAL A 503 5.85 -6.53 23.88
C VAL A 503 7.35 -6.79 23.84
N ALA A 504 8.04 -6.17 22.89
CA ALA A 504 9.49 -6.25 22.75
C ALA A 504 10.03 -4.91 22.23
N ASP A 505 11.22 -4.53 22.66
CA ASP A 505 11.92 -3.33 22.18
C ASP A 505 13.34 -3.70 21.73
N ASN A 506 13.47 -3.95 20.43
CA ASN A 506 14.74 -4.23 19.76
C ASN A 506 15.33 -2.97 19.10
N SER A 507 14.85 -1.76 19.44
CA SER A 507 15.23 -0.53 18.75
C SER A 507 16.73 -0.26 18.77
N ALA A 508 17.41 -0.53 19.89
CA ALA A 508 18.86 -0.37 20.01
C ALA A 508 19.62 -1.32 19.06
N ALA A 509 19.20 -2.59 18.97
CA ALA A 509 19.80 -3.56 18.06
C ALA A 509 19.56 -3.17 16.58
N MET A 510 18.34 -2.70 16.26
CA MET A 510 18.00 -2.23 14.92
C MET A 510 18.84 -1.02 14.49
N ILE A 511 19.09 -0.07 15.39
CA ILE A 511 19.97 1.10 15.14
C ILE A 511 21.43 0.65 15.00
N ALA A 512 21.90 -0.26 15.85
CA ALA A 512 23.27 -0.75 15.81
C ALA A 512 23.59 -1.47 14.49
N ALA A 513 22.60 -2.19 13.93
CA ALA A 513 22.70 -2.85 12.64
C ALA A 513 22.64 -1.90 11.44
N THR A 514 22.33 -0.61 11.64
CA THR A 514 22.33 0.38 10.56
C THR A 514 23.78 0.69 10.13
N PRO A 515 24.14 0.51 8.85
CA PRO A 515 25.48 0.80 8.34
C PRO A 515 25.95 2.22 8.67
N ALA A 516 27.26 2.40 8.81
CA ALA A 516 27.85 3.72 9.06
C ALA A 516 27.62 4.68 7.88
N THR A 517 27.71 4.17 6.65
CA THR A 517 27.42 4.90 5.41
C THR A 517 26.12 4.39 4.82
N ILE A 518 25.18 5.31 4.58
CA ILE A 518 23.92 5.02 3.90
C ILE A 518 24.06 5.38 2.43
N ASP A 519 23.74 4.44 1.55
CA ASP A 519 23.61 4.69 0.12
C ASP A 519 22.13 4.63 -0.31
N ILE A 520 21.89 4.87 -1.60
CA ILE A 520 20.52 4.90 -2.13
C ILE A 520 19.87 3.51 -2.09
N ASN A 521 20.66 2.44 -2.28
CA ASN A 521 20.16 1.07 -2.26
C ASN A 521 19.64 0.69 -0.87
N TYR A 522 20.34 1.12 0.19
CA TYR A 522 19.90 0.91 1.55
C TYR A 522 18.59 1.66 1.85
N ILE A 523 18.45 2.90 1.37
CA ILE A 523 17.20 3.68 1.52
C ILE A 523 16.06 2.98 0.78
N LEU A 524 16.28 2.52 -0.46
CA LEU A 524 15.26 1.80 -1.21
C LEU A 524 14.86 0.50 -0.51
N ALA A 525 15.83 -0.28 -0.01
CA ALA A 525 15.53 -1.49 0.77
C ALA A 525 14.76 -1.21 2.06
N GLU A 526 15.03 -0.10 2.75
CA GLU A 526 14.23 0.33 3.91
C GLU A 526 12.84 0.84 3.54
N ARG A 527 12.65 1.40 2.34
CA ARG A 527 11.34 1.83 1.84
C ARG A 527 10.46 0.63 1.43
N SER A 528 11.06 -0.42 0.89
CA SER A 528 10.36 -1.67 0.56
C SER A 528 9.86 -2.42 1.81
N ARG A 529 10.50 -2.23 2.97
CA ARG A 529 10.11 -2.79 4.27
C ARG A 529 9.08 -1.93 5.00
#